data_AF-A0A183GG92-F1
#
_entry.id   AF-A0A183GG92-F1
#
_cell.length_a   1.000
_cell.length_b   1.000
_cell.length_c   1.000
_cell.angle_alpha   90.00
_cell.angle_beta   90.00
_cell.angle_gamma   90.00
#
_symmetry.space_group_name_H-M   'P 1'
#
loop_
_entity.id
_entity.type
_entity.pdbx_description
1 polymer ?
#
loop_
_entity_poly.entity_id
_entity_poly.type
_entity_poly.pdbx_seq_one_letter_code
_entity_poly.pdbx_strand_id
1 'polypeptide(L)'
;MGNGILGICTPKRSFRCQNGGFLHPRNCSRCLCPDGYGGRLCDERPPGCGQELFANATAQTFRVTVGDESFGEVPGEDFKKCHYWRKAPKGSKIEVKILEFGPEGVAADGCIYGGVEIKTQSNQRTTGYRFCSKGDVNTTLRSFSNTVPIIAFSRENSTSVLIQYRQV
;
A
#
# COMPACT_ATOMS: atom_id res chain seq x y z
N MET A 1 5.65 9.45 -39.62
CA MET A 1 4.43 9.35 -38.80
C MET A 1 4.55 8.08 -37.98
N GLY A 2 4.90 8.19 -36.70
CA GLY A 2 5.18 7.02 -35.84
C GLY A 2 3.87 6.42 -35.33
N ASN A 3 3.66 5.13 -35.62
CA ASN A 3 2.53 4.34 -35.11
C ASN A 3 2.64 4.20 -33.58
N GLY A 4 1.97 5.09 -32.86
CA GLY A 4 1.76 4.99 -31.42
C GLY A 4 0.80 3.84 -31.09
N ILE A 5 1.16 3.04 -30.08
CA ILE A 5 0.43 1.87 -29.59
C ILE A 5 -0.96 2.31 -29.08
N LEU A 6 -1.96 2.29 -29.96
CA LEU A 6 -3.38 2.39 -29.59
C LEU A 6 -3.99 0.97 -29.59
N GLY A 7 -4.31 0.47 -28.40
CA GLY A 7 -5.45 -0.44 -28.15
C GLY A 7 -5.41 -1.87 -28.70
N ILE A 8 -4.76 -2.81 -27.99
CA ILE A 8 -5.02 -4.25 -28.18
C ILE A 8 -6.30 -4.69 -27.44
N CYS A 9 -6.61 -4.04 -26.32
CA CYS A 9 -7.78 -4.38 -25.50
C CYS A 9 -8.79 -3.22 -25.49
N THR A 10 -10.00 -3.47 -25.98
CA THR A 10 -11.14 -2.57 -25.80
C THR A 10 -11.87 -2.90 -24.50
N PRO A 11 -12.13 -1.91 -23.60
CA PRO A 11 -12.87 -2.16 -22.37
C PRO A 11 -14.29 -2.65 -22.66
N LYS A 12 -14.58 -3.91 -22.33
CA LYS A 12 -15.97 -4.41 -22.33
C LYS A 12 -16.70 -3.81 -21.13
N ARG A 13 -17.99 -3.45 -21.30
CA ARG A 13 -18.79 -2.83 -20.22
C ARG A 13 -18.79 -3.63 -18.91
N SER A 14 -18.71 -4.96 -18.99
CA SER A 14 -18.73 -5.90 -17.86
C SER A 14 -17.38 -6.13 -17.18
N PHE A 15 -16.28 -5.60 -17.71
CA PHE A 15 -14.94 -5.79 -17.15
C PHE A 15 -14.23 -4.45 -16.98
N ARG A 16 -14.27 -3.92 -15.75
CA ARG A 16 -13.66 -2.63 -15.39
C ARG A 16 -12.67 -2.79 -14.24
N CYS A 17 -11.43 -2.41 -14.48
CA CYS A 17 -10.41 -2.32 -13.44
C CYS A 17 -10.82 -1.28 -12.38
N GLN A 18 -10.57 -1.60 -11.12
CA GLN A 18 -10.85 -0.77 -9.95
C GLN A 18 -9.57 -0.08 -9.48
N ASN A 19 -9.72 0.86 -8.54
CA ASN A 19 -8.61 1.49 -7.81
C ASN A 19 -7.49 2.09 -8.69
N GLY A 20 -7.82 2.51 -9.91
CA GLY A 20 -6.85 3.12 -10.84
C GLY A 20 -6.04 2.11 -11.67
N GLY A 21 -6.40 0.82 -11.64
CA GLY A 21 -5.83 -0.19 -12.53
C GLY A 21 -6.22 0.00 -13.99
N PHE A 22 -5.46 -0.61 -14.89
CA PHE A 22 -5.71 -0.57 -16.34
C PHE A 22 -5.63 -1.97 -16.96
N LEU A 23 -6.26 -2.14 -18.13
CA LEU A 23 -6.29 -3.44 -18.80
C LEU A 23 -4.88 -3.93 -19.12
N HIS A 24 -4.61 -5.20 -18.85
CA HIS A 24 -3.34 -5.79 -19.22
C HIS A 24 -3.23 -5.87 -20.75
N PRO A 25 -2.17 -5.33 -21.39
CA PRO A 25 -2.12 -5.11 -22.84
C PRO A 25 -2.12 -6.41 -23.65
N ARG A 26 -1.72 -7.53 -23.05
CA ARG A 26 -1.72 -8.87 -23.69
C ARG A 26 -2.80 -9.82 -23.16
N ASN A 27 -3.58 -9.40 -22.17
CA ASN A 27 -4.62 -10.25 -21.55
C ASN A 27 -5.77 -9.37 -21.08
N CYS A 28 -6.75 -9.17 -21.95
CA CYS A 28 -7.86 -8.24 -21.71
C CYS A 28 -8.85 -8.69 -20.62
N SER A 29 -8.63 -9.86 -20.02
CA SER A 29 -9.46 -10.44 -18.95
C SER A 29 -8.87 -10.23 -17.56
N ARG A 30 -7.74 -9.50 -17.44
CA ARG A 30 -7.13 -9.11 -16.16
C ARG A 30 -6.63 -7.66 -16.20
N CYS A 31 -6.48 -7.09 -15.02
CA CYS A 31 -5.94 -5.75 -14.83
C CYS A 31 -4.47 -5.78 -14.40
N LEU A 32 -3.72 -4.75 -14.80
CA LEU A 32 -2.49 -4.34 -14.14
C LEU A 32 -2.86 -3.39 -13.00
N CYS A 33 -2.46 -3.75 -11.79
CA CYS A 33 -2.90 -3.09 -10.56
C CYS A 33 -1.84 -2.14 -10.01
N PRO A 34 -2.25 -0.98 -9.46
CA PRO A 34 -1.36 -0.14 -8.68
C PRO A 34 -0.85 -0.88 -7.43
N ASP A 35 0.30 -0.46 -6.91
CA ASP A 35 0.86 -1.07 -5.70
C ASP A 35 -0.12 -0.94 -4.52
N GLY A 36 -0.25 -2.01 -3.73
CA GLY A 36 -1.28 -2.15 -2.71
C GLY A 36 -2.61 -2.75 -3.17
N TYR A 37 -2.78 -3.04 -4.47
CA TYR A 37 -3.99 -3.66 -5.04
C TYR A 37 -3.65 -4.89 -5.88
N GLY A 38 -4.54 -5.88 -5.87
CA GLY A 38 -4.40 -7.15 -6.56
C GLY A 38 -5.73 -7.73 -7.02
N GLY A 39 -5.70 -9.00 -7.41
CA GLY A 39 -6.86 -9.66 -8.00
C GLY A 39 -7.06 -9.31 -9.47
N ARG A 40 -8.08 -9.93 -10.07
CA ARG A 40 -8.35 -9.78 -11.50
C ARG A 40 -8.78 -8.37 -11.88
N LEU A 41 -9.45 -7.68 -10.96
CA LEU A 41 -10.01 -6.34 -11.15
C LEU A 41 -9.32 -5.25 -10.30
N CYS A 42 -8.23 -5.55 -9.58
CA CYS A 42 -7.58 -4.62 -8.65
C CYS A 42 -8.44 -4.23 -7.44
N ASP A 43 -9.36 -5.09 -7.04
CA ASP A 43 -10.30 -4.93 -5.92
C ASP A 43 -10.03 -5.87 -4.74
N GLU A 44 -8.91 -6.59 -4.79
CA GLU A 44 -8.45 -7.49 -3.74
C GLU A 44 -7.13 -6.97 -3.16
N ARG A 45 -6.83 -7.33 -1.90
CA ARG A 45 -5.49 -7.16 -1.34
C ARG A 45 -4.49 -8.05 -2.10
N PRO A 46 -3.28 -7.57 -2.42
CA PRO A 46 -2.25 -8.41 -3.01
C PRO A 46 -1.98 -9.69 -2.19
N PRO A 47 -1.67 -10.81 -2.85
CA PRO A 47 -1.34 -12.05 -2.15
C PRO A 47 -0.03 -11.92 -1.35
N GLY A 48 0.21 -12.86 -0.44
CA GLY A 48 1.35 -12.84 0.48
C GLY A 48 0.98 -12.32 1.87
N CYS A 49 1.99 -11.89 2.62
CA CYS A 49 1.84 -11.44 4.01
C CYS A 49 0.98 -10.17 4.15
N GLY A 50 0.46 -9.98 5.37
CA GLY A 50 -0.46 -8.91 5.73
C GLY A 50 -1.90 -9.39 5.84
N GLN A 51 -2.82 -8.47 6.12
CA GLN A 51 -4.21 -8.80 6.49
C GLN A 51 -5.19 -7.69 6.13
N GLU A 52 -6.44 -8.09 5.88
CA GLU A 52 -7.59 -7.18 5.80
C GLU A 52 -8.26 -7.10 7.18
N LEU A 53 -8.45 -5.89 7.71
CA LEU A 53 -9.20 -5.67 8.94
C LEU A 53 -10.18 -4.50 8.75
N PHE A 54 -11.33 -4.59 9.43
CA PHE A 54 -12.30 -3.51 9.46
C PHE A 54 -11.93 -2.49 10.54
N ALA A 55 -12.11 -1.21 10.20
CA ALA A 55 -11.97 -0.07 11.09
C ALA A 55 -13.30 0.24 11.76
N ASN A 56 -13.25 0.41 13.08
CA ASN A 56 -14.39 0.75 13.92
C ASN A 56 -14.30 2.24 14.30
N ALA A 57 -15.35 2.81 14.89
CA ALA A 57 -15.27 4.17 15.46
C ALA A 57 -14.26 4.26 16.63
N THR A 58 -14.07 3.16 17.36
CA THR A 58 -13.05 3.02 18.40
C THR A 58 -11.68 2.81 17.76
N ALA A 59 -10.67 3.50 18.29
CA ALA A 59 -9.28 3.37 17.82
C ALA A 59 -8.75 1.95 18.03
N GLN A 60 -8.17 1.38 16.97
CA GLN A 60 -7.52 0.08 16.95
C GLN A 60 -6.06 0.26 16.57
N THR A 61 -5.19 -0.61 17.08
CA THR A 61 -3.76 -0.58 16.75
C THR A 61 -3.31 -1.89 16.12
N PHE A 62 -2.26 -1.83 15.32
CA PHE A 62 -1.56 -3.01 14.83
C PHE A 62 -0.11 -2.67 14.55
N ARG A 63 0.77 -3.66 14.77
CA ARG A 63 2.16 -3.58 14.38
C ARG A 63 2.33 -4.27 13.03
N VAL A 64 3.08 -3.63 12.14
CA VAL A 64 3.59 -4.24 10.91
C VAL A 64 5.08 -4.47 11.09
N THR A 65 5.56 -5.60 10.59
CA THR A 65 7.00 -5.88 10.51
C THR A 65 7.26 -6.60 9.18
N VAL A 66 8.30 -6.17 8.47
CA VAL A 66 8.74 -6.77 7.21
C VAL A 66 10.26 -6.74 7.13
N GLY A 67 10.85 -7.73 6.47
CA GLY A 67 12.29 -8.00 6.57
C GLY A 67 12.61 -8.86 7.79
N ASP A 68 13.89 -9.14 7.98
CA ASP A 68 14.46 -10.01 9.01
C ASP A 68 15.92 -9.59 9.21
N GLU A 69 16.41 -9.65 10.44
CA GLU A 69 17.80 -9.34 10.80
C GLU A 69 18.83 -10.23 10.09
N SER A 70 18.39 -11.43 9.67
CA SER A 70 19.20 -12.35 8.86
C SER A 70 19.50 -11.86 7.44
N PHE A 71 18.83 -10.81 6.94
CA PHE A 71 19.19 -10.21 5.64
C PHE A 71 20.47 -9.37 5.68
N GLY A 72 20.99 -9.07 6.87
CA GLY A 72 22.18 -8.23 7.03
C GLY A 72 21.98 -6.79 6.53
N GLU A 73 23.09 -6.06 6.41
CA GLU A 73 23.13 -4.65 5.98
C GLU A 73 23.27 -4.49 4.46
N VAL A 74 23.37 -5.59 3.70
CA VAL A 74 23.48 -5.52 2.24
C VAL A 74 22.07 -5.44 1.66
N PRO A 75 21.70 -4.34 0.97
CA PRO A 75 20.37 -4.23 0.39
C PRO A 75 20.14 -5.29 -0.69
N GLY A 76 19.04 -6.03 -0.57
CA GLY A 76 18.55 -6.89 -1.63
C GLY A 76 18.15 -6.09 -2.87
N GLU A 77 18.14 -6.75 -4.03
CA GLU A 77 17.74 -6.13 -5.30
C GLU A 77 16.28 -5.64 -5.26
N ASP A 78 15.40 -6.43 -4.63
CA ASP A 78 13.98 -6.16 -4.50
C ASP A 78 13.55 -5.89 -3.04
N PHE A 79 12.48 -5.10 -2.90
CA PHE A 79 11.80 -4.94 -1.62
C PHE A 79 10.92 -6.14 -1.31
N LYS A 80 11.06 -6.68 -0.09
CA LYS A 80 10.03 -7.50 0.52
C LYS A 80 8.89 -6.60 0.95
N LYS A 81 7.65 -7.01 0.67
CA LYS A 81 6.45 -6.22 0.98
C LYS A 81 5.38 -7.05 1.68
N CYS A 82 4.76 -6.47 2.69
CA CYS A 82 3.52 -6.98 3.28
C CYS A 82 2.40 -5.97 3.06
N HIS A 83 1.26 -6.46 2.60
CA HIS A 83 0.13 -5.63 2.18
C HIS A 83 -1.00 -5.79 3.20
N TYR A 84 -1.38 -4.69 3.85
CA TYR A 84 -2.45 -4.63 4.83
C TYR A 84 -3.56 -3.72 4.32
N TRP A 85 -4.82 -4.10 4.47
CA TRP A 85 -5.94 -3.22 4.17
C TRP A 85 -6.71 -2.87 5.42
N ARG A 86 -7.07 -1.60 5.57
CA ARG A 86 -8.09 -1.14 6.50
C ARG A 86 -9.34 -0.80 5.73
N LYS A 87 -10.46 -1.42 6.09
CA LYS A 87 -11.74 -1.26 5.41
C LYS A 87 -12.75 -0.62 6.36
N ALA A 88 -13.62 0.21 5.82
CA ALA A 88 -14.75 0.78 6.51
C ALA A 88 -16.00 0.62 5.63
N PRO A 89 -17.21 0.80 6.17
CA PRO A 89 -18.42 0.87 5.38
C PRO A 89 -18.29 1.88 4.23
N LYS A 90 -18.97 1.60 3.11
CA LYS A 90 -18.94 2.48 1.94
C LYS A 90 -19.46 3.86 2.31
N GLY A 91 -18.74 4.90 1.92
CA GLY A 91 -19.06 6.30 2.25
C GLY A 91 -18.38 6.82 3.52
N SER A 92 -17.82 5.94 4.35
CA SER A 92 -17.00 6.34 5.50
C SER A 92 -15.55 6.58 5.10
N LYS A 93 -14.80 7.27 5.98
CA LYS A 93 -13.36 7.48 5.86
C LYS A 93 -12.64 6.74 6.98
N ILE A 94 -11.32 6.66 6.86
CA ILE A 94 -10.44 6.04 7.83
C ILE A 94 -9.35 7.06 8.17
N GLU A 95 -9.17 7.29 9.45
CA GLU A 95 -8.02 8.01 9.99
C GLU A 95 -6.95 7.00 10.37
N VAL A 96 -5.70 7.30 10.02
CA VAL A 96 -4.54 6.48 10.32
C VAL A 96 -3.49 7.36 10.99
N LYS A 97 -2.93 6.90 12.11
CA LYS A 97 -1.89 7.60 12.86
C LYS A 97 -0.68 6.69 13.10
N ILE A 98 0.52 7.20 12.83
CA ILE A 98 1.77 6.50 13.16
C ILE A 98 2.07 6.73 14.64
N LEU A 99 2.17 5.64 15.39
CA LEU A 99 2.46 5.67 16.83
C LEU A 99 3.93 5.40 17.14
N GLU A 100 4.56 4.49 16.40
CA GLU A 100 5.97 4.14 16.58
C GLU A 100 6.60 3.75 15.25
N PHE A 101 7.90 3.99 15.11
CA PHE A 101 8.70 3.60 13.95
C PHE A 101 10.05 3.06 14.41
N GLY A 102 10.48 1.94 13.84
CA GLY A 102 11.81 1.39 14.07
C GLY A 102 12.18 0.31 13.05
N PRO A 103 13.36 -0.32 13.19
CA PRO A 103 14.48 0.08 14.07
C PRO A 103 15.13 1.40 13.61
N GLU A 104 16.17 1.85 14.32
CA GLU A 104 16.99 2.97 13.84
C GLU A 104 17.78 2.58 12.57
N GLY A 105 18.26 3.57 11.82
CA GLY A 105 19.06 3.33 10.61
C GLY A 105 18.28 3.04 9.33
N VAL A 106 16.96 2.84 9.40
CA VAL A 106 16.10 2.63 8.20
C VAL A 106 15.92 3.91 7.37
N ALA A 107 15.99 5.08 8.03
CA ALA A 107 15.69 6.36 7.41
C ALA A 107 16.77 6.79 6.42
N ALA A 108 16.37 7.02 5.18
CA ALA A 108 17.17 7.61 4.11
C ALA A 108 16.25 8.35 3.13
N ASP A 109 16.78 9.33 2.39
CA ASP A 109 15.98 10.09 1.43
C ASP A 109 15.26 9.17 0.45
N GLY A 110 13.94 9.37 0.31
CA GLY A 110 13.06 8.52 -0.51
C GLY A 110 12.67 7.19 0.14
N CYS A 111 13.06 6.94 1.40
CA CYS A 111 12.85 5.69 2.13
C CYS A 111 13.36 4.49 1.33
N ILE A 112 14.64 4.55 0.97
CA ILE A 112 15.25 3.56 0.07
C ILE A 112 15.56 2.22 0.75
N TYR A 113 15.70 2.13 2.07
CA TYR A 113 16.01 0.85 2.74
C TYR A 113 14.77 0.10 3.20
N GLY A 114 13.83 0.83 3.77
CA GLY A 114 12.55 0.30 4.23
C GLY A 114 11.61 1.41 4.63
N GLY A 115 10.37 1.05 4.92
CA GLY A 115 9.36 2.01 5.29
C GLY A 115 7.94 1.45 5.29
N VAL A 116 6.99 2.37 5.42
CA VAL A 116 5.57 2.10 5.16
C VAL A 116 5.03 3.10 4.15
N GLU A 117 4.34 2.60 3.12
CA GLU A 117 3.50 3.41 2.23
C GLU A 117 2.05 3.33 2.72
N ILE A 118 1.41 4.48 2.94
CA ILE A 118 0.01 4.57 3.36
C ILE A 118 -0.78 5.32 2.28
N LYS A 119 -1.76 4.64 1.69
CA LYS A 119 -2.54 5.17 0.57
C LYS A 119 -3.88 5.76 1.02
N THR A 120 -3.88 7.03 1.40
CA THR A 120 -5.10 7.76 1.81
C THR A 120 -5.64 8.71 0.75
N GLN A 121 -4.86 8.99 -0.31
CA GLN A 121 -5.21 9.95 -1.36
C GLN A 121 -6.42 9.51 -2.21
N SER A 122 -7.03 10.43 -2.95
CA SER A 122 -8.13 10.11 -3.87
C SER A 122 -7.67 9.28 -5.07
N ASN A 123 -6.51 9.61 -5.64
CA ASN A 123 -5.94 8.90 -6.76
C ASN A 123 -5.11 7.70 -6.30
N GLN A 124 -5.73 6.53 -6.30
CA GLN A 124 -5.11 5.27 -5.85
C GLN A 124 -4.08 4.70 -6.85
N ARG A 125 -3.95 5.28 -8.05
CA ARG A 125 -2.96 4.85 -9.05
C ARG A 125 -1.53 5.23 -8.67
N THR A 126 -1.34 6.34 -7.95
CA THR A 126 -0.01 6.84 -7.59
C THR A 126 0.49 6.19 -6.31
N THR A 127 1.81 6.23 -6.09
CA THR A 127 2.42 5.98 -4.79
C THR A 127 1.75 6.84 -3.72
N GLY A 128 1.46 6.24 -2.56
CA GLY A 128 0.94 6.93 -1.38
C GLY A 128 2.03 7.67 -0.60
N TYR A 129 1.69 8.09 0.61
CA TYR A 129 2.65 8.74 1.51
C TYR A 129 3.61 7.69 2.06
N ARG A 130 4.93 7.92 1.93
CA ARG A 130 5.98 7.03 2.45
C ARG A 130 6.61 7.61 3.71
N PHE A 131 6.78 6.76 4.70
CA PHE A 131 7.39 7.09 5.99
C PHE A 131 8.45 6.03 6.33
N CYS A 132 9.56 6.47 6.91
CA CYS A 132 10.70 5.61 7.25
C CYS A 132 11.49 6.08 8.47
N SER A 133 11.04 7.15 9.14
CA SER A 133 11.77 7.81 10.21
C SER A 133 10.96 7.87 11.49
N LYS A 134 11.66 7.87 12.64
CA LYS A 134 11.08 8.22 13.93
C LYS A 134 10.48 9.64 13.95
N GLY A 135 10.98 10.53 13.09
CA GLY A 135 10.40 11.87 12.90
C GLY A 135 8.99 11.86 12.31
N ASP A 136 8.56 10.75 11.71
CA ASP A 136 7.22 10.60 11.13
C ASP A 136 6.17 10.21 12.19
N VAL A 137 6.59 9.88 13.42
CA VAL A 137 5.69 9.55 14.53
C VAL A 137 4.77 10.73 14.83
N ASN A 138 3.51 10.43 15.17
CA ASN A 138 2.40 11.37 15.30
C ASN A 138 1.81 11.92 14.00
N THR A 139 2.33 11.54 12.82
CA THR A 139 1.67 11.84 11.56
C THR A 139 0.28 11.20 11.53
N THR A 140 -0.72 12.01 11.20
CA THR A 140 -2.13 11.59 11.06
C THR A 140 -2.59 11.83 9.63
N LEU A 141 -3.15 10.81 8.99
CA LEU A 141 -3.69 10.87 7.63
C LEU A 141 -5.16 10.49 7.64
N ARG A 142 -5.98 11.23 6.87
CA ARG A 142 -7.40 10.90 6.66
C ARG A 142 -7.62 10.47 5.22
N SER A 143 -8.28 9.32 5.03
CA SER A 143 -8.54 8.76 3.71
C SER A 143 -9.63 9.50 2.94
N PHE A 144 -9.55 9.44 1.61
CA PHE A 144 -10.62 9.83 0.70
C PHE A 144 -11.62 8.70 0.42
N SER A 145 -11.19 7.45 0.61
CA SER A 145 -11.99 6.23 0.39
C SER A 145 -12.23 5.47 1.69
N ASN A 146 -13.07 4.43 1.63
CA ASN A 146 -13.32 3.51 2.74
C ASN A 146 -12.35 2.32 2.75
N THR A 147 -11.25 2.36 1.99
CA THR A 147 -10.22 1.31 1.98
C THR A 147 -8.85 1.96 1.93
N VAL A 148 -8.01 1.69 2.92
CA VAL A 148 -6.64 2.20 3.03
C VAL A 148 -5.66 1.04 2.92
N PRO A 149 -4.99 0.88 1.77
CA PRO A 149 -3.80 0.07 1.66
C PRO A 149 -2.65 0.65 2.48
N ILE A 150 -2.01 -0.22 3.27
CA ILE A 150 -0.83 0.05 4.07
C ILE A 150 0.21 -1.01 3.67
N ILE A 151 1.31 -0.56 3.09
CA ILE A 151 2.32 -1.42 2.46
C ILE A 151 3.60 -1.24 3.25
N ALA A 152 3.91 -2.22 4.11
CA ALA A 152 5.21 -2.25 4.77
C ALA A 152 6.21 -2.83 3.78
N PHE A 153 7.37 -2.19 3.62
CA PHE A 153 8.42 -2.68 2.73
C PHE A 153 9.80 -2.59 3.39
N SER A 154 10.67 -3.55 3.10
CA SER A 154 12.10 -3.50 3.45
C SER A 154 12.92 -4.26 2.42
N ARG A 155 14.11 -3.76 2.09
CA ARG A 155 15.11 -4.48 1.30
C ARG A 155 16.43 -4.67 2.04
N GLU A 156 16.52 -4.16 3.27
CA GLU A 156 17.60 -4.37 4.22
C GLU A 156 16.98 -4.71 5.57
N ASN A 157 17.70 -5.46 6.43
CA ASN A 157 17.31 -5.79 7.80
C ASN A 157 15.78 -5.95 7.98
N SER A 158 15.18 -5.27 8.97
CA SER A 158 13.73 -5.23 9.19
C SER A 158 13.23 -3.80 9.32
N THR A 159 11.95 -3.59 9.01
CA THR A 159 11.19 -2.36 9.30
C THR A 159 9.97 -2.73 10.12
N SER A 160 9.76 -2.04 11.24
CA SER A 160 8.60 -2.20 12.12
C SER A 160 7.89 -0.87 12.42
N VAL A 161 6.57 -0.85 12.27
CA VAL A 161 5.75 0.35 12.49
C VAL A 161 4.51 0.00 13.31
N LEU A 162 4.23 0.76 14.36
CA LEU A 162 2.97 0.67 15.10
C LEU A 162 2.00 1.72 14.56
N ILE A 163 0.84 1.26 14.09
CA ILE A 163 -0.15 2.11 13.43
C ILE A 163 -1.48 2.01 14.18
N GLN A 164 -2.07 3.16 14.46
CA GLN A 164 -3.45 3.29 14.90
C GLN A 164 -4.36 3.60 13.71
N TYR A 165 -5.57 3.06 13.72
CA TYR A 165 -6.60 3.36 12.73
C TYR A 165 -8.00 3.39 13.35
N ARG A 166 -8.90 4.17 12.75
CA ARG A 166 -10.33 4.20 13.09
C ARG A 166 -11.17 4.75 11.94
N GLN A 167 -12.44 4.39 11.93
CA GLN A 167 -13.45 4.97 11.05
C GLN A 167 -13.79 6.41 11.47
N VAL A 168 -13.90 7.32 10.50
CA VAL A 168 -14.26 8.75 10.65
C VAL A 168 -15.10 9.28 9.49
#